data_AF-A0A924WUT8-F1
#
_entry.id   AF-A0A924WUT8-F1
#
_cell.length_a   1.000
_cell.length_b   1.000
_cell.length_c   1.000
_cell.angle_alpha   90.00
_cell.angle_beta   90.00
_cell.angle_gamma   90.00
#
_symmetry.space_group_name_H-M   'P 1'
#
loop_
_entity.id
_entity.type
_entity.pdbx_description
1 polymer ?
#
loop_
_entity_poly.entity_id
_entity_poly.type
_entity_poly.pdbx_seq_one_letter_code
_entity_poly.pdbx_strand_id
1 'polypeptide(L)' 'MLSPDQVEELNDSIQSMDRGALIYQLQHFQCRFPVDFTPEFYQREPLHRLRHILFGLCLHNQQTIDVAAAA' A
#
# COMPACT_ATOMS: atom_id res chain seq x y z
N MET A 1 14.67 -10.29 2.58
CA MET A 1 14.33 -8.95 3.09
C MET A 1 14.45 -7.97 1.94
N LEU A 2 13.64 -6.92 1.93
CA LEU A 2 13.80 -5.81 0.99
C LEU A 2 15.16 -5.13 1.25
N SER A 3 15.88 -4.79 0.19
CA SER A 3 17.08 -3.95 0.29
C SER A 3 16.69 -2.49 0.58
N PRO A 4 17.62 -1.65 1.08
CA PRO A 4 17.37 -0.21 1.26
C PRO A 4 16.84 0.46 -0.02
N ASP A 5 17.47 0.19 -1.17
CA ASP A 5 17.05 0.73 -2.47
C ASP A 5 15.61 0.33 -2.82
N GLN A 6 15.23 -0.93 -2.58
CA GLN A 6 13.87 -1.41 -2.79
C GLN A 6 12.85 -0.73 -1.87
N VAL A 7 13.26 -0.33 -0.66
CA VAL A 7 12.39 0.39 0.28
C VAL A 7 12.17 1.82 -0.18
N GLU A 8 13.20 2.49 -0.72
CA GLU A 8 13.09 3.84 -1.28
C GLU A 8 12.22 3.85 -2.53
N GLU A 9 12.47 2.95 -3.49
CA GLU A 9 11.65 2.79 -4.71
C GLU A 9 10.17 2.51 -4.39
N LEU A 10 9.93 1.69 -3.37
CA LEU A 10 8.59 1.38 -2.88
C LEU A 10 7.90 2.62 -2.29
N ASN A 11 8.61 3.42 -1.50
CA ASN A 11 8.06 4.66 -0.95
C ASN A 11 7.67 5.62 -2.08
N ASP A 12 8.56 5.85 -3.04
CA ASP A 12 8.32 6.77 -4.15
C ASP A 12 7.12 6.33 -5.00
N SER A 13 7.04 5.03 -5.28
CA SER A 13 5.90 4.38 -5.92
C SER A 13 4.58 4.68 -5.21
N ILE A 14 4.51 4.40 -3.91
CA ILE A 14 3.29 4.62 -3.10
C ILE A 14 2.93 6.10 -2.99
N GLN A 15 3.92 7.01 -2.92
CA GLN A 15 3.67 8.45 -2.86
C GLN A 15 3.05 9.00 -4.14
N SER A 16 3.34 8.39 -5.30
CA SER A 16 2.73 8.77 -6.57
C SER A 16 1.28 8.31 -6.74
N MET A 17 0.82 7.33 -5.95
CA MET A 17 -0.53 6.77 -6.07
C MET A 17 -1.62 7.73 -5.61
N ASP A 18 -2.73 7.72 -6.34
CA ASP A 18 -3.98 8.36 -5.93
C ASP A 18 -4.78 7.46 -4.98
N ARG A 19 -5.92 7.97 -4.50
CA ARG A 19 -6.77 7.23 -3.56
C ARG A 19 -7.31 5.93 -4.16
N GLY A 20 -7.71 5.94 -5.43
CA GLY A 20 -8.29 4.77 -6.09
C GLY A 20 -7.27 3.65 -6.19
N ALA A 21 -6.07 3.97 -6.65
CA ALA A 21 -4.95 3.03 -6.74
C ALA A 21 -4.58 2.45 -5.37
N LEU A 22 -4.51 3.28 -4.32
CA LEU A 22 -4.21 2.81 -2.96
C LEU A 22 -5.27 1.86 -2.42
N ILE A 23 -6.56 2.19 -2.61
CA ILE A 23 -7.65 1.32 -2.17
C ILE A 23 -7.60 -0.02 -2.91
N TYR A 24 -7.39 0.01 -4.24
CA TYR A 24 -7.23 -1.21 -5.03
C TYR A 24 -6.08 -2.07 -4.48
N GLN A 25 -4.91 -1.50 -4.28
CA GLN A 25 -3.76 -2.21 -3.72
C GLN A 25 -4.08 -2.78 -2.34
N LEU A 26 -4.63 -1.99 -1.42
CA LEU A 26 -4.98 -2.44 -0.06
C LEU A 26 -6.01 -3.58 -0.05
N GLN A 27 -6.99 -3.55 -0.95
CA GLN A 27 -8.02 -4.59 -1.06
C GLN A 27 -7.49 -5.92 -1.64
N HIS A 28 -6.49 -5.84 -2.51
CA HIS A 28 -5.92 -7.02 -3.18
C HIS A 28 -4.60 -7.48 -2.55
N PHE A 29 -4.10 -6.76 -1.55
CA PHE A 29 -2.83 -7.05 -0.89
C PHE A 29 -2.88 -8.41 -0.18
N GLN A 30 -1.96 -9.30 -0.53
CA GLN A 30 -1.87 -10.64 0.06
C GLN A 30 -1.02 -10.62 1.33
N CYS A 31 -1.66 -10.34 2.47
CA CYS A 31 -1.04 -10.40 3.79
C CYS A 31 -1.04 -11.81 4.40
N ARG A 32 -0.07 -12.06 5.30
CA ARG A 32 -0.07 -13.25 6.18
C ARG A 32 -0.99 -13.14 7.40
N PHE A 33 -1.71 -12.02 7.51
CA PHE A 33 -2.66 -11.71 8.58
C PHE A 33 -3.88 -11.00 7.97
N PRO A 34 -5.04 -11.09 8.62
CA PRO A 34 -6.24 -10.42 8.11
C PRO A 34 -6.07 -8.90 8.17
N VAL A 35 -6.35 -8.24 7.04
CA VAL A 35 -6.45 -6.79 6.94
C VAL A 35 -7.91 -6.49 6.59
N ASP A 36 -8.68 -6.10 7.59
CA ASP A 36 -10.14 -5.96 7.56
C ASP A 36 -10.58 -4.49 7.61
N PHE A 37 -10.10 -3.71 6.64
CA PHE A 37 -10.55 -2.33 6.46
C PHE A 37 -11.91 -2.26 5.78
N THR A 38 -12.81 -1.44 6.32
CA THR A 38 -14.14 -1.24 5.74
C THR A 38 -14.12 -0.20 4.59
N PRO A 39 -15.13 -0.21 3.71
CA PRO A 39 -15.28 0.84 2.69
C PRO A 39 -15.26 2.27 3.26
N GLU A 40 -15.89 2.47 4.41
CA GLU A 40 -15.96 3.79 5.08
C GLU A 40 -14.59 4.23 5.60
N PHE A 41 -13.78 3.29 6.08
CA PHE A 41 -12.39 3.56 6.48
C PHE A 41 -11.60 4.14 5.31
N TYR A 42 -11.66 3.48 4.15
CA TYR A 42 -10.96 3.93 2.94
C TYR A 42 -11.40 5.31 2.44
N GLN A 43 -12.64 5.71 2.66
CA GLN A 43 -13.15 7.01 2.23
C GLN A 43 -12.81 8.12 3.23
N ARG A 44 -12.85 7.82 4.52
CA ARG A 44 -12.63 8.81 5.59
C ARG A 44 -11.17 9.06 5.88
N GLU A 45 -10.32 8.05 5.74
CA GLU A 45 -8.91 8.21 6.08
C GLU A 45 -8.20 9.19 5.12
N PRO A 46 -7.31 10.06 5.64
CA PRO A 46 -6.47 10.89 4.82
C PRO A 46 -5.60 10.07 3.86
N LEU A 47 -5.34 10.61 2.66
CA LEU A 47 -4.55 9.93 1.64
C LEU A 47 -3.16 9.50 2.14
N HIS A 48 -2.49 10.38 2.90
CA HIS A 48 -1.18 10.08 3.49
C HIS A 48 -1.22 8.87 4.45
N ARG A 49 -2.35 8.66 5.15
CA ARG A 49 -2.51 7.49 6.03
C ARG A 49 -2.66 6.21 5.22
N LEU A 50 -3.45 6.22 4.16
CA LEU A 50 -3.58 5.05 3.28
C LEU A 50 -2.22 4.65 2.68
N ARG A 51 -1.41 5.63 2.28
CA ARG A 51 -0.02 5.40 1.83
C ARG A 51 0.84 4.75 2.90
N HIS A 52 0.84 5.31 4.11
CA HIS A 52 1.63 4.74 5.22
C HIS A 52 1.17 3.33 5.62
N ILE A 53 -0.13 3.07 5.59
CA ILE A 53 -0.67 1.73 5.86
C ILE A 53 -0.13 0.76 4.82
N LEU A 54 -0.30 1.06 3.53
CA LEU A 54 0.18 0.19 2.45
C LEU A 54 1.70 -0.03 2.54
N PHE A 55 2.47 1.03 2.79
CA PHE A 55 3.92 0.94 2.95
C PHE A 55 4.30 0.04 4.15
N GLY A 56 3.62 0.20 5.29
CA GLY A 56 3.80 -0.66 6.45
C GLY A 56 3.47 -2.12 6.17
N LEU A 57 2.41 -2.40 5.41
CA LEU A 57 2.06 -3.78 4.98
C LEU A 57 3.16 -4.39 4.11
N CYS A 58 3.68 -3.63 3.14
CA CYS A 58 4.77 -4.06 2.26
C CYS A 58 6.04 -4.38 3.07
N LEU A 59 6.43 -3.49 4.00
CA LEU A 59 7.57 -3.71 4.88
C LEU A 59 7.39 -4.92 5.78
N HIS A 60 6.23 -5.06 6.42
CA HIS A 60 5.97 -6.17 7.32
C HIS A 60 6.01 -7.52 6.58
N ASN A 61 5.42 -7.59 5.39
CA ASN A 61 5.38 -8.81 4.59
C ASN A 61 6.63 -9.03 3.71
N GLN A 62 7.55 -8.06 3.68
CA GLN A 62 8.76 -8.08 2.83
C GLN A 62 8.41 -8.24 1.34
N GLN A 63 7.42 -7.48 0.88
CA GLN A 63 6.86 -7.52 -0.47
C GLN A 63 6.96 -6.15 -1.14
N THR A 64 7.21 -6.16 -2.44
CA THR A 64 7.00 -5.00 -3.32
C THR A 64 5.60 -5.08 -3.94
N ILE A 65 5.11 -3.96 -4.46
CA ILE A 65 3.84 -3.88 -5.18
C ILE A 65 4.09 -3.39 -6.60
N ASP A 66 3.30 -3.88 -7.55
CA ASP A 66 3.35 -3.40 -8.92
C ASP A 66 2.39 -2.22 -9.09
N VAL A 67 2.97 -1.06 -9.35
CA VAL A 67 2.24 0.21 -9.53
C VAL A 67 1.43 0.21 -10.83
N ALA A 68 1.83 -0.58 -11.83
CA ALA A 68 1.17 -0.62 -13.13
C ALA A 68 -0.20 -1.34 -13.08
N ALA A 69 -0.44 -2.19 -12.08
CA ALA A 69 -1.69 -2.93 -11.94
C ALA A 69 -2.87 -2.08 -11.40
N ALA A 70 -2.61 -0.86 -10.93
CA ALA A 70 -3.59 0.00 -10.29
C ALA A 70 -4.02 1.22 -11.14
N ALA A 71 -3.52 1.33 -12.38
CA ALA A 71 -3.88 2.34 -13.37
C ALA A 71 -4.92 1.80 -14.36
#